data_AF-A0A7X1D434-F1
#
_entry.id   AF-A0A7X1D434-F1
#
_cell.length_a   1.000
_cell.length_b   1.000
_cell.length_c   1.000
_cell.angle_alpha   90.00
_cell.angle_beta   90.00
_cell.angle_gamma   90.00
#
_symmetry.space_group_name_H-M   'P 1'
#
loop_
_entity.id
_entity.type
_entity.pdbx_description
1 polymer ?
#
loop_
_entity_poly.entity_id
_entity_poly.type
_entity_poly.pdbx_seq_one_letter_code
_entity_poly.pdbx_strand_id
1 'polypeptide(L)'
;MKKKLALMFVLVLTAAITLAACGDNRVEPTEAADVAVNTIIYNKDTDKFKDVFGEDATNLQKEIKDGFKKGFTSSLNITDGSIDKEVDALYDTFTKRVGEVTKYKTKVTKDDKDKPTVEISVNGLDMTTVQADMTTKLQEKVKADPSIQEDAKKAANAMLEVYQETIAKAKVSDKAVKVKMNLESNKDQWKIKDADTFAQSLYLAFFTGTAQ
;
A
#
# COMPACT_ATOMS: atom_id res chain seq x y z
N MET A 1 45.29 -35.24 -27.13
CA MET A 1 44.08 -35.27 -27.99
C MET A 1 42.99 -36.09 -27.32
N LYS A 2 41.85 -35.44 -27.12
CA LYS A 2 40.48 -35.98 -27.12
C LYS A 2 40.04 -36.93 -25.99
N LYS A 3 39.31 -36.29 -25.05
CA LYS A 3 37.94 -36.60 -24.61
C LYS A 3 37.74 -37.97 -23.94
N LYS A 4 37.39 -37.93 -22.65
CA LYS A 4 36.14 -38.45 -22.06
C LYS A 4 36.33 -38.66 -20.56
N LEU A 5 35.95 -37.68 -19.75
CA LEU A 5 35.49 -37.92 -18.37
C LEU A 5 34.66 -36.72 -17.89
N ALA A 6 33.59 -36.43 -18.62
CA ALA A 6 32.52 -35.53 -18.19
C ALA A 6 31.31 -36.42 -17.88
N LEU A 7 31.25 -36.92 -16.64
CA LEU A 7 30.07 -37.57 -16.05
C LEU A 7 30.38 -37.87 -14.58
N MET A 8 30.19 -36.89 -13.70
CA MET A 8 29.92 -37.11 -12.29
C MET A 8 28.68 -36.31 -11.91
N PHE A 9 27.55 -37.03 -11.83
CA PHE A 9 26.46 -36.89 -10.85
C PHE A 9 26.19 -35.45 -10.37
N VAL A 10 25.21 -34.69 -10.89
CA VAL A 10 23.76 -34.90 -10.77
C VAL A 10 23.39 -35.87 -9.65
N LEU A 11 23.32 -35.38 -8.39
CA LEU A 11 22.41 -35.82 -7.33
C LEU A 11 22.80 -35.16 -5.99
N VAL A 12 22.28 -33.95 -5.71
CA VAL A 12 21.78 -33.53 -4.38
C VAL A 12 20.79 -32.38 -4.64
N LEU A 13 19.65 -32.72 -5.24
CA LEU A 13 18.56 -31.77 -5.50
C LEU A 13 17.25 -32.51 -5.24
N THR A 14 17.04 -32.93 -3.99
CA THR A 14 15.76 -33.43 -3.46
C THR A 14 15.91 -33.71 -1.96
N ALA A 15 15.38 -32.81 -1.12
CA ALA A 15 14.70 -33.15 0.15
C ALA A 15 14.29 -31.88 0.90
N ALA A 16 13.29 -31.17 0.39
CA ALA A 16 12.23 -30.61 1.20
C ALA A 16 10.97 -30.67 0.33
N ILE A 17 10.49 -31.90 0.19
CA ILE A 17 9.20 -32.24 -0.37
C ILE A 17 8.18 -31.40 0.39
N THR A 18 7.58 -30.49 -0.36
CA THR A 18 6.30 -29.86 -0.10
C THR A 18 5.38 -30.84 0.61
N LEU A 19 5.05 -30.56 1.87
CA LEU A 19 3.80 -31.02 2.45
C LEU A 19 2.70 -30.39 1.60
N ALA A 20 2.32 -31.07 0.52
CA ALA A 20 1.07 -30.83 -0.14
C ALA A 20 -0.01 -31.09 0.92
N ALA A 21 -0.50 -30.03 1.55
CA ALA A 21 -1.66 -30.09 2.41
C ALA A 21 -2.82 -30.58 1.53
N CYS A 22 -3.22 -31.82 1.74
CA CYS A 22 -4.33 -32.45 1.04
C CYS A 22 -5.61 -31.63 1.21
N GLY A 23 -6.24 -31.32 0.07
CA GLY A 23 -7.67 -31.02 -0.04
C GLY A 23 -8.09 -29.57 0.12
N ASP A 24 -7.19 -28.61 -0.03
CA ASP A 24 -7.54 -27.20 -0.06
C ASP A 24 -7.12 -26.58 -1.40
N ASN A 25 -8.09 -26.13 -2.21
CA ASN A 25 -7.80 -25.45 -3.48
C ASN A 25 -7.54 -23.95 -3.28
N ARG A 26 -7.67 -23.44 -2.05
CA ARG A 26 -7.32 -22.05 -1.71
C ARG A 26 -5.83 -21.82 -1.93
N VAL A 27 -5.48 -20.61 -2.36
CA VAL A 27 -4.09 -20.15 -2.36
C VAL A 27 -3.55 -20.12 -0.93
N GLU A 28 -2.23 -20.22 -0.77
CA GLU A 28 -1.59 -20.12 0.55
C GLU A 28 -1.91 -18.77 1.22
N PRO A 29 -2.03 -18.69 2.56
CA PRO A 29 -2.38 -17.44 3.24
C PRO A 29 -1.46 -16.26 2.90
N THR A 30 -0.16 -16.51 2.73
CA THR A 30 0.80 -15.47 2.31
C THR A 30 0.56 -15.00 0.88
N GLU A 31 0.17 -15.89 -0.03
CA GLU A 31 -0.17 -15.52 -1.39
C GLU A 31 -1.46 -14.67 -1.41
N ALA A 32 -2.45 -15.02 -0.60
CA ALA A 32 -3.64 -14.18 -0.43
C ALA A 32 -3.27 -12.77 0.09
N ALA A 33 -2.34 -12.68 1.04
CA ALA A 33 -1.84 -11.40 1.56
C ALA A 33 -1.15 -10.57 0.48
N ASP A 34 -0.32 -11.21 -0.34
CA ASP A 34 0.40 -10.56 -1.43
C ASP A 34 -0.58 -10.05 -2.48
N VAL A 35 -1.61 -10.83 -2.85
CA VAL A 35 -2.69 -10.38 -3.76
C VAL A 35 -3.42 -9.17 -3.18
N ALA A 36 -3.82 -9.22 -1.90
CA ALA A 36 -4.49 -8.10 -1.26
C ALA A 36 -3.64 -6.81 -1.27
N VAL A 37 -2.36 -6.90 -0.89
CA VAL A 37 -1.45 -5.75 -0.91
C VAL A 37 -1.23 -5.24 -2.34
N ASN A 38 -1.00 -6.14 -3.29
CA ASN A 38 -0.78 -5.79 -4.69
C ASN A 38 -1.99 -5.07 -5.28
N THR A 39 -3.21 -5.54 -5.01
CA THR A 39 -4.44 -4.94 -5.51
C THR A 39 -4.73 -3.60 -4.84
N ILE A 40 -4.73 -3.56 -3.50
CA ILE A 40 -5.13 -2.37 -2.73
C ILE A 40 -4.09 -1.25 -2.90
N ILE A 41 -2.80 -1.55 -2.74
CA ILE A 41 -1.74 -0.54 -2.65
C ILE A 41 -1.09 -0.25 -4.00
N TYR A 42 -0.86 -1.28 -4.81
CA TYR A 42 -0.07 -1.16 -6.04
C TYR A 42 -0.90 -1.21 -7.32
N ASN A 43 -2.21 -1.41 -7.22
CA ASN A 43 -3.11 -1.64 -8.36
C ASN A 43 -2.62 -2.76 -9.30
N LYS A 44 -2.17 -3.87 -8.71
CA LYS A 44 -1.67 -5.06 -9.39
C LYS A 44 -2.50 -6.27 -8.96
N ASP A 45 -2.47 -7.34 -9.76
CA ASP A 45 -3.19 -8.59 -9.47
C ASP A 45 -4.72 -8.40 -9.27
N THR A 46 -5.30 -7.37 -9.88
CA THR A 46 -6.74 -7.07 -9.76
C THR A 46 -7.62 -8.17 -10.33
N ASP A 47 -7.13 -8.89 -11.33
CA ASP A 47 -7.73 -10.09 -11.91
C ASP A 47 -7.76 -11.26 -10.92
N LYS A 48 -6.70 -11.44 -10.12
CA LYS A 48 -6.59 -12.50 -9.12
C LYS A 48 -7.43 -12.23 -7.87
N PHE A 49 -7.76 -10.98 -7.59
CA PHE A 49 -8.51 -10.61 -6.40
C PHE A 49 -9.87 -11.32 -6.33
N LYS A 50 -10.54 -11.47 -7.48
CA LYS A 50 -11.82 -12.19 -7.58
C LYS A 50 -11.68 -13.68 -7.32
N ASP A 51 -10.60 -14.29 -7.80
CA ASP A 51 -10.36 -15.72 -7.59
C ASP A 51 -10.06 -16.00 -6.11
N VAL A 52 -9.23 -15.14 -5.50
CA VAL A 52 -8.79 -15.30 -4.10
C VAL A 52 -9.88 -14.93 -3.10
N PHE A 53 -10.64 -13.84 -3.32
CA PHE A 53 -11.56 -13.28 -2.33
C PHE A 53 -13.04 -13.30 -2.75
N GLY A 54 -13.35 -13.64 -4.00
CA GLY A 54 -14.72 -13.61 -4.53
C GLY A 54 -15.24 -12.21 -4.84
N GLU A 55 -14.40 -11.19 -4.74
CA GLU A 55 -14.76 -9.78 -4.90
C GLU A 55 -14.10 -9.18 -6.15
N ASP A 56 -14.81 -8.26 -6.82
CA ASP A 56 -14.28 -7.59 -8.01
C ASP A 56 -13.51 -6.32 -7.62
N ALA A 57 -12.23 -6.27 -7.97
CA ALA A 57 -11.37 -5.12 -7.68
C ALA A 57 -11.27 -4.12 -8.84
N THR A 58 -12.03 -4.29 -9.93
CA THR A 58 -11.92 -3.45 -11.15
C THR A 58 -12.15 -1.97 -10.85
N ASN A 59 -13.07 -1.63 -9.94
CA ASN A 59 -13.40 -0.26 -9.58
C ASN A 59 -12.70 0.22 -8.31
N LEU A 60 -11.97 -0.66 -7.60
CA LEU A 60 -11.42 -0.39 -6.28
C LEU A 60 -10.57 0.89 -6.27
N GLN A 61 -9.62 1.03 -7.20
CA GLN A 61 -8.76 2.21 -7.28
C GLN A 61 -9.51 3.51 -7.55
N LYS A 62 -10.59 3.44 -8.35
CA LYS A 62 -11.44 4.60 -8.59
C LYS A 62 -12.13 5.02 -7.29
N GLU A 63 -12.68 4.07 -6.55
CA GLU A 63 -13.35 4.32 -5.27
C GLU A 63 -12.40 4.88 -4.22
N ILE A 64 -11.18 4.37 -4.14
CA ILE A 64 -10.12 4.90 -3.28
C ILE A 64 -9.76 6.34 -3.67
N LYS A 65 -9.53 6.62 -4.96
CA LYS A 65 -9.21 7.96 -5.43
C LYS A 65 -10.33 8.95 -5.13
N ASP A 66 -11.58 8.55 -5.39
CA ASP A 66 -12.76 9.36 -5.08
C ASP A 66 -12.91 9.61 -3.56
N GLY A 67 -12.66 8.58 -2.75
CA GLY A 67 -12.64 8.67 -1.28
C GLY A 67 -11.56 9.61 -0.76
N PHE A 68 -10.34 9.50 -1.28
CA PHE A 68 -9.24 10.42 -0.98
C PHE A 68 -9.61 11.85 -1.33
N LYS A 69 -10.09 12.08 -2.56
CA LYS A 69 -10.46 13.41 -3.02
C LYS A 69 -11.55 14.02 -2.14
N LYS A 70 -12.61 13.28 -1.87
CA LYS A 70 -13.72 13.72 -1.01
C LYS A 70 -13.23 14.04 0.41
N GLY A 71 -12.41 13.16 0.99
CA GLY A 71 -11.87 13.35 2.34
C GLY A 71 -10.98 14.60 2.43
N PHE A 72 -10.08 14.75 1.46
CA PHE A 72 -9.12 15.85 1.43
C PHE A 72 -9.81 17.21 1.21
N THR A 73 -10.68 17.31 0.19
CA THR A 73 -11.46 18.53 -0.09
C THR A 73 -12.34 18.95 1.09
N SER A 74 -12.98 17.97 1.76
CA SER A 74 -13.76 18.22 2.98
C SER A 74 -12.90 18.74 4.12
N SER A 75 -11.68 18.21 4.30
CA SER A 75 -10.75 18.68 5.36
C SER A 75 -10.32 20.14 5.19
N LEU A 76 -10.33 20.64 3.95
CA LEU A 76 -10.02 22.03 3.63
C LEU A 76 -11.26 22.94 3.59
N ASN A 77 -12.47 22.39 3.78
CA ASN A 77 -13.74 23.08 3.56
C ASN A 77 -13.89 23.67 2.13
N ILE A 78 -13.27 23.05 1.13
CA ILE A 78 -13.33 23.48 -0.29
C ILE A 78 -13.95 22.35 -1.10
N THR A 79 -15.26 22.36 -1.26
CA THR A 79 -16.03 21.28 -1.93
C THR A 79 -16.70 21.74 -3.24
N ASP A 80 -16.34 22.91 -3.75
CA ASP A 80 -16.87 23.50 -4.98
C ASP A 80 -16.19 22.98 -6.26
N GLY A 81 -15.26 22.02 -6.12
CA GLY A 81 -14.49 21.44 -7.20
C GLY A 81 -13.31 22.30 -7.67
N SER A 82 -13.05 23.45 -7.04
CA SER A 82 -12.06 24.41 -7.53
C SER A 82 -10.60 23.98 -7.38
N ILE A 83 -10.35 22.89 -6.63
CA ILE A 83 -9.03 22.30 -6.39
C ILE A 83 -8.96 20.80 -6.76
N ASP A 84 -9.98 20.27 -7.43
CA ASP A 84 -10.11 18.82 -7.72
C ASP A 84 -8.89 18.29 -8.48
N LYS A 85 -8.38 19.07 -9.44
CA LYS A 85 -7.23 18.69 -10.27
C LYS A 85 -5.95 18.59 -9.44
N GLU A 86 -5.73 19.53 -8.53
CA GLU A 86 -4.57 19.59 -7.65
C GLU A 86 -4.62 18.45 -6.62
N VAL A 87 -5.80 18.13 -6.11
CA VAL A 87 -6.03 17.00 -5.20
C VAL A 87 -5.82 15.66 -5.93
N ASP A 88 -6.30 15.52 -7.16
CA ASP A 88 -6.06 14.34 -7.99
C ASP A 88 -4.56 14.16 -8.28
N ALA A 89 -3.84 15.24 -8.59
CA ALA A 89 -2.40 15.21 -8.81
C ALA A 89 -1.63 14.87 -7.51
N LEU A 90 -2.14 15.28 -6.34
CA LEU A 90 -1.57 14.89 -5.06
C LEU A 90 -1.75 13.39 -4.80
N TYR A 91 -2.94 12.83 -5.07
CA TYR A 91 -3.18 11.39 -4.99
C TYR A 91 -2.23 10.60 -5.89
N ASP A 92 -2.09 11.03 -7.15
CA ASP A 92 -1.20 10.39 -8.12
C ASP A 92 0.27 10.46 -7.67
N THR A 93 0.67 11.56 -7.02
CA THR A 93 2.02 11.72 -6.44
C THR A 93 2.25 10.75 -5.28
N PHE A 94 1.27 10.61 -4.37
CA PHE A 94 1.34 9.66 -3.26
C PHE A 94 1.46 8.22 -3.75
N THR A 95 0.52 7.77 -4.59
CA THR A 95 0.47 6.39 -5.08
C THR A 95 1.71 6.03 -5.88
N LYS A 96 2.17 6.93 -6.76
CA LYS A 96 3.44 6.77 -7.47
C LYS A 96 4.59 6.60 -6.49
N ARG A 97 4.71 7.48 -5.49
CA ARG A 97 5.83 7.43 -4.55
C ARG A 97 5.81 6.15 -3.73
N VAL A 98 4.66 5.76 -3.18
CA VAL A 98 4.49 4.50 -2.46
C VAL A 98 4.93 3.33 -3.34
N GLY A 99 4.48 3.29 -4.59
CA GLY A 99 4.87 2.29 -5.58
C GLY A 99 6.37 2.19 -5.87
N GLU A 100 7.10 3.31 -5.80
CA GLU A 100 8.53 3.37 -6.09
C GLU A 100 9.41 2.93 -4.91
N VAL A 101 9.06 3.32 -3.69
CA VAL A 101 10.01 3.21 -2.56
C VAL A 101 9.59 2.24 -1.47
N THR A 102 8.30 1.99 -1.29
CA THR A 102 7.84 1.14 -0.19
C THR A 102 8.02 -0.34 -0.54
N LYS A 103 8.25 -1.13 0.51
CA LYS A 103 8.40 -2.59 0.42
C LYS A 103 7.73 -3.24 1.60
N TYR A 104 7.33 -4.49 1.41
CA TYR A 104 6.72 -5.28 2.47
C TYR A 104 7.25 -6.72 2.48
N LYS A 105 7.00 -7.40 3.59
CA LYS A 105 7.21 -8.84 3.77
C LYS A 105 5.99 -9.43 4.45
N THR A 106 5.60 -10.62 4.02
CA THR A 106 4.48 -11.37 4.60
C THR A 106 4.98 -12.58 5.36
N LYS A 107 4.30 -12.92 6.46
CA LYS A 107 4.59 -14.10 7.27
C LYS A 107 3.33 -14.61 7.96
N VAL A 108 3.08 -15.91 7.90
CA VAL A 108 2.05 -16.55 8.72
C VAL A 108 2.46 -16.50 10.20
N THR A 109 1.59 -15.92 11.05
CA THR A 109 1.80 -15.83 12.50
C THR A 109 0.84 -16.71 13.29
N LYS A 110 -0.29 -17.10 12.69
CA LYS A 110 -1.15 -18.16 13.15
C LYS A 110 -1.40 -19.10 11.99
N ASP A 111 -0.87 -20.32 12.10
CA ASP A 111 -1.01 -21.38 11.11
C ASP A 111 -2.22 -22.23 11.48
N ASP A 112 -3.37 -21.86 10.92
CA ASP A 112 -4.67 -22.49 11.13
C ASP A 112 -5.30 -22.64 9.75
N LYS A 113 -5.70 -23.87 9.40
CA LYS A 113 -6.18 -24.21 8.06
C LYS A 113 -7.42 -23.39 7.65
N ASP A 114 -8.27 -23.04 8.60
CA ASP A 114 -9.52 -22.35 8.32
C ASP A 114 -9.48 -20.87 8.71
N LYS A 115 -8.63 -20.50 9.67
CA LYS A 115 -8.54 -19.13 10.22
C LYS A 115 -7.10 -18.67 10.44
N PRO A 116 -6.26 -18.61 9.39
CA PRO A 116 -4.88 -18.19 9.53
C PRO A 116 -4.78 -16.68 9.75
N THR A 117 -3.67 -16.27 10.37
CA THR A 117 -3.31 -14.85 10.50
C THR A 117 -1.98 -14.61 9.80
N VAL A 118 -1.96 -13.64 8.90
CA VAL A 118 -0.75 -13.20 8.20
C VAL A 118 -0.35 -11.83 8.73
N GLU A 119 0.92 -11.69 9.12
CA GLU A 119 1.53 -10.39 9.43
C GLU A 119 2.21 -9.84 8.17
N ILE A 120 1.90 -8.60 7.85
CA ILE A 120 2.46 -7.82 6.75
C ILE A 120 3.34 -6.75 7.39
N SER A 121 4.66 -6.90 7.28
CA SER A 121 5.63 -5.93 7.77
C SER A 121 5.97 -4.94 6.66
N VAL A 122 5.69 -3.66 6.88
CA VAL A 122 5.74 -2.58 5.89
C VAL A 122 6.71 -1.49 6.33
N ASN A 123 7.63 -1.10 5.46
CA ASN A 123 8.37 0.16 5.59
C ASN A 123 7.69 1.22 4.71
N GLY A 124 6.73 1.95 5.30
CA GLY A 124 5.96 2.99 4.63
C GLY A 124 6.72 4.30 4.46
N LEU A 125 6.05 5.33 3.96
CA LEU A 125 6.63 6.68 3.85
C LEU A 125 6.96 7.26 5.23
N ASP A 126 8.10 7.95 5.34
CA ASP A 126 8.46 8.74 6.52
C ASP A 126 7.71 10.09 6.51
N MET A 127 6.48 10.05 7.00
CA MET A 127 5.67 11.26 7.07
C MET A 127 6.11 12.23 8.17
N THR A 128 6.97 11.83 9.10
CA THR A 128 7.55 12.75 10.09
C THR A 128 8.50 13.72 9.39
N THR A 129 9.40 13.21 8.54
CA THR A 129 10.30 14.05 7.74
C THR A 129 9.51 14.89 6.73
N VAL A 130 8.51 14.30 6.06
CA VAL A 130 7.65 15.06 5.13
C VAL A 130 6.99 16.24 5.82
N GLN A 131 6.38 16.06 7.00
CA GLN A 131 5.73 17.14 7.74
C GLN A 131 6.70 18.26 8.18
N ALA A 132 7.93 17.89 8.56
CA ALA A 132 8.96 18.87 8.89
C ALA A 132 9.32 19.71 7.64
N ASP A 133 9.63 19.06 6.51
CA ASP A 133 9.97 19.72 5.25
C ASP A 133 8.83 20.60 4.73
N MET A 134 7.60 20.11 4.87
CA MET A 134 6.39 20.85 4.52
C MET A 134 6.27 22.16 5.30
N THR A 135 6.48 22.11 6.62
CA THR A 135 6.39 23.29 7.49
C THR A 135 7.39 24.35 7.06
N THR A 136 8.64 23.95 6.81
CA THR A 136 9.69 24.85 6.33
C THR A 136 9.33 25.46 4.97
N LYS A 137 8.92 24.65 4.00
CA LYS A 137 8.57 25.12 2.65
C LYS A 137 7.36 26.02 2.62
N LEU A 138 6.34 25.73 3.43
CA LEU A 138 5.17 26.59 3.52
C LEU A 138 5.52 27.94 4.13
N GLN A 139 6.36 27.98 5.18
CA GLN A 139 6.89 29.23 5.74
C GLN A 139 7.68 30.04 4.72
N GLU A 140 8.50 29.39 3.88
CA GLU A 140 9.23 30.05 2.79
C GLU A 140 8.27 30.67 1.76
N LYS A 141 7.25 29.93 1.32
CA LYS A 141 6.23 30.44 0.39
C LYS A 141 5.47 31.63 0.98
N VAL A 142 5.06 31.55 2.25
CA VAL A 142 4.35 32.65 2.94
C VAL A 142 5.23 33.89 3.11
N LYS A 143 6.54 33.74 3.35
CA LYS A 143 7.47 34.88 3.40
C LYS A 143 7.62 35.54 2.02
N ALA A 144 7.61 34.75 0.95
CA ALA A 144 7.73 35.24 -0.42
C ALA A 144 6.43 35.89 -0.93
N ASP A 145 5.28 35.35 -0.54
CA ASP A 145 3.95 35.89 -0.84
C ASP A 145 3.07 35.91 0.43
N PRO A 146 3.08 37.02 1.20
CA PRO A 146 2.25 37.15 2.39
C PRO A 146 0.75 37.05 2.13
N SER A 147 0.28 37.26 0.89
CA SER A 147 -1.15 37.17 0.56
C SER A 147 -1.71 35.75 0.70
N ILE A 148 -0.83 34.73 0.77
CA ILE A 148 -1.21 33.35 1.10
C ILE A 148 -1.93 33.26 2.46
N GLN A 149 -1.59 34.12 3.43
CA GLN A 149 -2.25 34.12 4.74
C GLN A 149 -3.66 34.72 4.73
N GLU A 150 -3.95 35.58 3.75
CA GLU A 150 -5.18 36.37 3.68
C GLU A 150 -6.22 35.76 2.74
N ASP A 151 -5.80 34.83 1.87
CA ASP A 151 -6.65 34.20 0.85
C ASP A 151 -6.64 32.68 1.03
N ALA A 152 -7.80 32.13 1.42
CA ALA A 152 -7.95 30.70 1.69
C ALA A 152 -7.67 29.81 0.47
N LYS A 153 -7.94 30.29 -0.75
CA LYS A 153 -7.68 29.52 -1.97
C LYS A 153 -6.19 29.52 -2.31
N LYS A 154 -5.51 30.66 -2.12
CA LYS A 154 -4.04 30.71 -2.22
C LYS A 154 -3.36 29.85 -1.15
N ALA A 155 -3.87 29.87 0.08
CA ALA A 155 -3.41 28.99 1.16
C ALA A 155 -3.53 27.51 0.78
N ALA A 156 -4.70 27.09 0.30
CA ALA A 156 -4.95 25.72 -0.14
C ALA A 156 -4.02 25.29 -1.28
N ASN A 157 -3.87 26.14 -2.31
CA ASN A 157 -2.97 25.84 -3.42
C ASN A 157 -1.50 25.75 -2.99
N ALA A 158 -1.03 26.68 -2.16
CA ALA A 158 0.33 26.64 -1.64
C ALA A 158 0.58 25.38 -0.79
N MET A 159 -0.40 24.97 0.01
CA MET A 159 -0.34 23.73 0.79
C MET A 159 -0.28 22.50 -0.12
N LEU A 160 -1.14 22.41 -1.14
CA LEU A 160 -1.17 21.31 -2.12
C LEU A 160 0.14 21.19 -2.91
N GLU A 161 0.69 22.31 -3.39
CA GLU A 161 1.99 22.33 -4.06
C GLU A 161 3.11 21.82 -3.14
N VAL A 162 3.15 22.29 -1.89
CA VAL A 162 4.16 21.86 -0.91
C VAL A 162 4.01 20.37 -0.56
N TYR A 163 2.79 19.87 -0.42
CA TYR A 163 2.54 18.44 -0.27
C TYR A 163 3.13 17.65 -1.44
N GLN A 164 2.77 18.01 -2.67
CA GLN A 164 3.24 17.32 -3.87
C GLN A 164 4.78 17.31 -3.93
N GLU A 165 5.43 18.45 -3.71
CA GLU A 165 6.90 18.55 -3.73
C GLU A 165 7.58 17.68 -2.68
N THR A 166 7.05 17.64 -1.47
CA THR A 166 7.65 16.93 -0.33
C THR A 166 7.40 15.42 -0.44
N ILE A 167 6.19 15.01 -0.79
CA ILE A 167 5.83 13.60 -0.97
C ILE A 167 6.62 12.99 -2.13
N ALA A 168 6.80 13.70 -3.25
CA ALA A 168 7.59 13.21 -4.37
C ALA A 168 9.04 12.85 -3.97
N LYS A 169 9.55 13.41 -2.87
CA LYS A 169 10.89 13.18 -2.33
C LYS A 169 10.90 12.32 -1.06
N ALA A 170 9.73 11.94 -0.54
CA ALA A 170 9.59 11.21 0.71
C ALA A 170 10.42 9.93 0.68
N LYS A 171 11.12 9.66 1.78
CA LYS A 171 11.85 8.40 1.97
C LYS A 171 10.96 7.39 2.67
N VAL A 172 11.39 6.13 2.70
CA VAL A 172 10.77 5.15 3.59
C VAL A 172 11.24 5.36 5.02
N SER A 173 10.35 5.03 5.97
CA SER A 173 10.66 4.94 7.38
C SER A 173 11.58 3.74 7.66
N ASP A 174 12.57 3.94 8.52
CA ASP A 174 13.42 2.86 9.04
C ASP A 174 12.64 1.90 9.96
N LYS A 175 11.47 2.32 10.46
CA LYS A 175 10.61 1.51 11.30
C LYS A 175 9.60 0.75 10.45
N ALA A 176 9.56 -0.57 10.65
CA ALA A 176 8.53 -1.41 10.05
C ALA A 176 7.24 -1.37 10.87
N VAL A 177 6.12 -1.12 10.20
CA VAL A 177 4.77 -1.26 10.75
C VAL A 177 4.25 -2.65 10.44
N LYS A 178 3.56 -3.27 11.41
CA LYS A 178 2.98 -4.60 11.28
C LYS A 178 1.47 -4.50 11.13
N VAL A 179 0.95 -4.89 9.97
CA VAL A 179 -0.49 -5.01 9.72
C VAL A 179 -0.86 -6.49 9.81
N LYS A 180 -1.95 -6.81 10.51
CA LYS A 180 -2.46 -8.19 10.60
C LYS A 180 -3.62 -8.36 9.63
N MET A 181 -3.53 -9.37 8.79
CA MET A 181 -4.63 -9.86 7.97
C MET A 181 -5.14 -11.16 8.59
N ASN A 182 -6.38 -11.15 9.05
CA ASN A 182 -7.05 -12.36 9.54
C ASN A 182 -7.92 -12.89 8.41
N LEU A 183 -7.70 -14.14 8.03
CA LEU A 183 -8.46 -14.80 6.98
C LEU A 183 -9.46 -15.77 7.59
N GLU A 184 -10.56 -15.99 6.88
CA GLU A 184 -11.52 -17.06 7.13
C GLU A 184 -11.74 -17.83 5.84
N SER A 185 -11.70 -19.16 5.93
CA SER A 185 -12.01 -20.05 4.81
C SER A 185 -13.44 -19.83 4.31
N ASN A 186 -13.58 -19.70 2.99
CA ASN A 186 -14.85 -19.56 2.30
C ASN A 186 -14.84 -20.41 1.02
N LYS A 187 -15.11 -21.71 1.14
CA LYS A 187 -14.96 -22.70 0.05
C LYS A 187 -13.54 -22.63 -0.53
N ASP A 188 -13.38 -22.51 -1.84
CA ASP A 188 -12.07 -22.41 -2.50
C ASP A 188 -11.48 -20.97 -2.45
N GLN A 189 -12.03 -20.08 -1.61
CA GLN A 189 -11.63 -18.68 -1.48
C GLN A 189 -11.35 -18.29 -0.03
N TRP A 190 -10.65 -17.18 0.17
CA TRP A 190 -10.48 -16.55 1.46
C TRP A 190 -11.48 -15.40 1.65
N LYS A 191 -11.86 -15.16 2.90
CA LYS A 191 -12.54 -13.94 3.32
C LYS A 191 -11.62 -13.17 4.25
N ILE A 192 -11.39 -11.88 3.98
CA ILE A 192 -10.68 -11.01 4.91
C ILE A 192 -11.64 -10.61 6.02
N LYS A 193 -11.30 -10.94 7.26
CA LYS A 193 -12.05 -10.48 8.42
C LYS A 193 -11.81 -8.98 8.61
N ASP A 194 -12.90 -8.23 8.80
CA ASP A 194 -12.89 -6.77 8.99
C ASP A 194 -12.16 -6.05 7.83
N ALA A 195 -12.49 -6.41 6.59
CA ALA A 195 -11.82 -5.98 5.36
C ALA A 195 -11.57 -4.46 5.28
N ASP A 196 -12.55 -3.63 5.65
CA ASP A 196 -12.42 -2.17 5.66
C ASP A 196 -11.33 -1.70 6.64
N THR A 197 -11.30 -2.27 7.85
CA THR A 197 -10.29 -1.94 8.87
C THR A 197 -8.91 -2.41 8.45
N PHE A 198 -8.84 -3.59 7.82
CA PHE A 198 -7.61 -4.10 7.24
C PHE A 198 -7.08 -3.17 6.13
N ALA A 199 -7.94 -2.77 5.19
CA ALA A 199 -7.57 -1.87 4.10
C ALA A 199 -7.09 -0.51 4.65
N GLN A 200 -7.80 0.07 5.62
CA GLN A 200 -7.36 1.31 6.29
C GLN A 200 -5.99 1.16 6.97
N SER A 201 -5.77 0.03 7.67
CA SER A 201 -4.49 -0.26 8.32
C SER A 201 -3.36 -0.40 7.31
N LEU A 202 -3.62 -1.04 6.16
CA LEU A 202 -2.66 -1.08 5.04
C LEU A 202 -2.36 0.32 4.51
N TYR A 203 -3.38 1.15 4.27
CA TYR A 203 -3.18 2.52 3.81
C TYR A 203 -2.30 3.33 4.76
N LEU A 204 -2.59 3.30 6.06
CA LEU A 204 -1.76 3.97 7.06
C LEU A 204 -0.32 3.41 7.06
N ALA A 205 -0.17 2.09 7.07
CA ALA A 205 1.15 1.48 7.10
C ALA A 205 2.02 1.88 5.90
N PHE A 206 1.45 1.94 4.69
CA PHE A 206 2.18 2.28 3.46
C PHE A 206 2.36 3.78 3.25
N PHE A 207 1.30 4.57 3.41
CA PHE A 207 1.31 5.99 3.04
C PHE A 207 1.77 6.89 4.18
N THR A 208 1.70 6.44 5.43
CA THR A 208 2.14 7.24 6.59
C THR A 208 3.23 6.61 7.43
N GLY A 209 3.52 5.31 7.23
CA GLY A 209 4.49 4.61 8.05
C GLY A 209 4.04 4.46 9.51
N THR A 210 2.72 4.51 9.75
CA THR A 210 2.12 4.38 11.09
C THR A 210 1.11 3.23 11.15
N ALA A 211 0.82 2.75 12.37
CA ALA A 211 -0.29 1.84 12.62
C ALA A 211 -1.54 2.64 13.04
N GLN A 212 -2.70 1.99 12.97
CA GLN A 212 -3.94 2.45 13.61
C GLN A 212 -3.84 2.35 15.14
#